data_AF-K9IQ33-F1
#
_entry.id   AF-K9IQ33-F1
#
_cell.length_a   1.000
_cell.length_b   1.000
_cell.length_c   1.000
_cell.angle_alpha   90.00
_cell.angle_beta   90.00
_cell.angle_gamma   90.00
#
_symmetry.space_group_name_H-M   'P 1'
#
loop_
_entity.id
_entity.type
_entity.pdbx_description
1 polymer ?
#
loop_
_entity_poly.entity_id
_entity_poly.type
_entity_poly.pdbx_seq_one_letter_code
_entity_poly.pdbx_strand_id
1 'polypeptide(L)'
;QQLERSEPAGASPPPPTVPSVMPKHEFSVDMTCEGCSNAVTRVLNKLGGVQFDIDLPNKKVCIDSEHSVDALLETLKKTGKTVTYVGPK
;
A
#
# COMPACT_ATOMS: atom_id res chain seq x y z
N GLN A 1 26.41 -22.62 -9.26
CA GLN A 1 25.00 -22.69 -9.66
C GLN A 1 24.39 -21.33 -9.40
N GLN A 2 24.53 -20.40 -10.35
CA GLN A 2 23.72 -19.18 -10.38
C GLN A 2 22.37 -19.55 -10.96
N LEU A 3 21.29 -19.10 -10.32
CA LEU A 3 20.36 -18.16 -10.92
C LEU A 3 19.50 -17.63 -9.79
N GLU A 4 19.66 -16.34 -9.49
CA GLU A 4 18.72 -15.56 -8.68
C GLU A 4 17.29 -15.92 -9.07
N ARG A 5 16.50 -16.43 -8.11
CA ARG A 5 15.07 -16.55 -8.30
C ARG A 5 14.48 -15.16 -8.19
N SER A 6 14.44 -14.52 -9.35
CA SER A 6 13.81 -13.23 -9.60
C SER A 6 12.46 -13.19 -8.93
N GLU A 7 12.32 -12.29 -7.97
CA GLU A 7 11.04 -11.89 -7.42
C GLU A 7 10.25 -11.23 -8.55
N PRO A 8 9.04 -11.70 -8.90
CA PRO A 8 8.16 -10.87 -9.70
C PRO A 8 7.62 -9.79 -8.77
N ALA A 9 8.36 -8.69 -8.65
CA ALA A 9 7.81 -7.43 -8.17
C ALA A 9 6.69 -7.05 -9.13
N GLY A 10 5.44 -7.17 -8.67
CA GLY A 10 4.26 -6.67 -9.35
C GLY A 10 4.30 -5.14 -9.40
N ALA A 11 5.18 -4.60 -10.23
CA ALA A 11 5.34 -3.18 -10.47
C ALA A 11 4.06 -2.65 -11.11
N SER A 12 3.21 -2.02 -10.31
CA SER A 12 2.22 -1.09 -10.87
C SER A 12 2.99 0.09 -11.47
N PRO A 13 2.68 0.54 -12.70
CA PRO A 13 3.42 1.62 -13.34
C PRO A 13 3.27 2.93 -12.53
N PRO A 14 4.35 3.73 -12.36
CA PRO A 14 4.22 5.05 -11.75
C PRO A 14 3.45 5.98 -12.71
N PRO A 15 2.43 6.72 -12.25
CA PRO A 15 1.91 7.85 -13.00
C PRO A 15 2.94 9.01 -13.01
N PRO A 16 2.84 9.93 -13.98
CA PRO A 16 3.85 10.96 -14.18
C PRO A 16 3.86 11.97 -13.02
N THR A 17 5.09 12.36 -12.68
CA THR A 17 5.50 13.36 -11.69
C THR A 17 4.64 14.63 -11.67
N VAL A 18 3.95 14.86 -10.55
CA VAL A 18 3.57 16.22 -10.11
C VAL A 18 4.40 16.54 -8.86
N PRO A 19 5.22 17.61 -8.84
CA PRO A 19 5.87 18.06 -7.62
C PRO A 19 4.83 18.83 -6.79
N SER A 20 4.07 18.11 -5.98
CA SER A 20 3.22 18.69 -4.96
C SER A 20 3.24 17.76 -3.76
N VAL A 21 3.75 18.26 -2.64
CA VAL A 21 4.07 17.58 -1.38
C VAL A 21 2.85 16.88 -0.76
N MET A 22 2.44 15.73 -1.30
CA MET A 22 1.48 14.85 -0.64
C MET A 22 2.21 14.04 0.42
N PRO A 23 1.71 14.00 1.67
CA PRO A 23 2.36 13.23 2.71
C PRO A 23 2.25 11.74 2.41
N LYS A 24 3.39 11.05 2.55
CA LYS A 24 3.52 9.62 2.31
C LYS A 24 3.54 8.88 3.64
N HIS A 25 2.72 7.86 3.75
CA HIS A 25 2.49 7.08 4.95
C HIS A 25 2.74 5.60 4.68
N GLU A 26 3.52 4.96 5.54
CA GLU A 26 3.81 3.53 5.47
C GLU A 26 2.98 2.77 6.52
N PHE A 27 2.34 1.70 6.08
CA PHE A 27 1.55 0.79 6.90
C PHE A 27 2.04 -0.65 6.70
N SER A 28 2.05 -1.41 7.79
CA SER A 28 2.21 -2.85 7.76
C SER A 28 0.83 -3.50 7.81
N VAL A 29 0.54 -4.38 6.86
CA VAL A 29 -0.76 -5.04 6.73
C VAL A 29 -0.56 -6.54 6.60
N ASP A 30 -1.25 -7.34 7.41
CA ASP A 30 -1.14 -8.79 7.32
C ASP A 30 -1.81 -9.34 6.03
N MET A 31 -1.02 -9.37 4.96
CA MET A 31 -1.38 -9.94 3.67
C MET A 31 -0.69 -11.30 3.54
N THR A 32 -1.45 -12.34 3.24
CA THR A 32 -0.95 -13.73 3.13
C THR A 32 -1.03 -14.27 1.71
N CYS A 33 -1.78 -13.60 0.82
CA CYS A 33 -1.92 -13.97 -0.59
C CYS A 33 -2.30 -12.76 -1.44
N GLU A 34 -2.27 -12.90 -2.75
CA GLU A 34 -2.66 -11.85 -3.71
C GLU A 34 -4.13 -11.41 -3.55
N GLY A 35 -5.00 -12.30 -3.07
CA GLY A 35 -6.38 -11.93 -2.71
C GLY A 35 -6.43 -10.90 -1.57
N CYS A 36 -5.46 -10.92 -0.65
CA CYS A 36 -5.36 -9.98 0.44
C CYS A 36 -4.92 -8.58 -0.02
N SER A 37 -3.92 -8.51 -0.90
CA SER A 37 -3.49 -7.25 -1.50
C SER A 37 -4.60 -6.66 -2.37
N ASN A 38 -5.33 -7.47 -3.14
CA ASN A 38 -6.48 -6.99 -3.90
C ASN A 38 -7.60 -6.41 -3.01
N ALA A 39 -7.84 -6.98 -1.82
CA ALA A 39 -8.79 -6.41 -0.88
C ALA A 39 -8.35 -5.02 -0.38
N VAL A 40 -7.06 -4.84 -0.10
CA VAL A 40 -6.46 -3.56 0.26
C VAL A 40 -6.60 -2.55 -0.89
N THR A 41 -6.23 -2.93 -2.11
CA THR A 41 -6.40 -2.12 -3.32
C THR A 41 -7.85 -1.67 -3.50
N ARG A 42 -8.83 -2.54 -3.26
CA ARG A 42 -10.26 -2.20 -3.41
C ARG A 42 -10.72 -1.15 -2.41
N VAL A 43 -10.34 -1.24 -1.14
CA VAL A 43 -10.76 -0.27 -0.13
C VAL A 43 -10.09 1.08 -0.32
N LEU A 44 -8.81 1.10 -0.74
CA LEU A 44 -8.08 2.33 -1.02
C LEU A 44 -8.61 3.03 -2.28
N ASN A 45 -8.89 2.29 -3.35
CA ASN A 45 -9.55 2.86 -4.54
C ASN A 45 -10.94 3.43 -4.21
N LYS A 46 -11.68 2.82 -3.28
CA LYS A 46 -12.99 3.31 -2.84
C LYS A 46 -12.89 4.59 -2.00
N LEU A 47 -11.79 4.78 -1.26
CA LEU A 47 -11.52 6.03 -0.54
C LEU A 47 -11.28 7.18 -1.55
N GLY A 48 -10.51 6.91 -2.61
CA GLY A 48 -10.23 7.88 -3.66
C GLY A 48 -9.27 8.99 -3.20
N GLY A 49 -8.62 9.66 -4.16
CA GLY A 49 -7.62 10.69 -3.86
C GLY A 49 -6.39 10.13 -3.13
N VAL A 50 -6.08 8.85 -3.35
CA VAL A 50 -4.93 8.16 -2.77
C VAL A 50 -4.10 7.53 -3.87
N GLN A 51 -2.79 7.74 -3.81
CA GLN A 51 -1.81 6.91 -4.50
C GLN A 51 -1.32 5.86 -3.52
N PHE A 52 -1.07 4.64 -3.96
CA PHE A 52 -0.52 3.62 -3.07
C PHE A 52 0.32 2.60 -3.81
N ASP A 53 1.23 1.99 -3.07
CA ASP A 53 2.10 0.91 -3.50
C ASP A 53 2.01 -0.23 -2.47
N ILE A 54 1.86 -1.46 -2.95
CA ILE A 54 1.68 -2.64 -2.09
C ILE A 54 2.84 -3.59 -2.31
N ASP A 55 3.60 -3.80 -1.26
CA ASP A 55 4.66 -4.78 -1.19
C ASP A 55 4.17 -6.00 -0.41
N LEU A 56 3.66 -6.99 -1.15
CA LEU A 56 3.20 -8.27 -0.59
C LEU A 56 4.30 -9.06 0.15
N PRO A 57 5.54 -9.22 -0.37
CA PRO A 57 6.56 -10.02 0.32
C PRO A 57 6.98 -9.40 1.67
N ASN A 58 7.04 -8.08 1.77
CA ASN A 58 7.36 -7.37 3.01
C ASN A 58 6.12 -7.02 3.84
N LYS A 59 4.91 -7.32 3.35
CA LYS A 59 3.63 -6.98 4.00
C LYS A 59 3.46 -5.48 4.26
N LYS A 60 3.96 -4.64 3.34
CA LYS A 60 3.96 -3.18 3.46
C LYS A 60 3.02 -2.54 2.45
N VAL A 61 2.45 -1.42 2.84
CA VAL A 61 1.60 -0.57 2.00
C VAL A 61 2.05 0.87 2.19
N CYS A 62 2.54 1.49 1.12
CA CYS A 62 2.85 2.91 1.11
C CYS A 62 1.65 3.65 0.51
N ILE A 63 1.21 4.74 1.13
CA ILE A 63 0.07 5.53 0.67
C ILE A 63 0.49 7.00 0.63
N ASP A 64 0.33 7.63 -0.53
CA ASP A 64 0.49 9.07 -0.72
C ASP A 64 -0.91 9.68 -0.83
N SER A 65 -1.26 10.56 0.11
CA SER A 65 -2.64 10.99 0.30
C SER A 65 -2.71 12.24 1.18
N GLU A 66 -3.65 13.14 0.93
CA GLU A 66 -3.96 14.26 1.83
C GLU A 66 -4.84 13.85 3.04
N HIS A 67 -5.44 12.65 2.99
CA HIS A 67 -6.20 12.10 4.11
C HIS A 67 -5.33 11.84 5.34
N SER A 68 -5.90 12.02 6.53
CA SER A 68 -5.22 11.75 7.79
C SER A 68 -4.91 10.26 7.97
N VAL A 69 -3.84 9.97 8.74
CA VAL A 69 -3.41 8.59 9.07
C VAL A 69 -4.55 7.75 9.63
N ASP A 70 -5.39 8.31 10.51
CA ASP A 70 -6.58 7.61 11.04
C ASP A 70 -7.54 7.18 9.94
N ALA A 71 -7.87 8.06 8.99
CA ALA A 71 -8.78 7.73 7.88
C ALA A 71 -8.21 6.62 6.98
N LEU A 72 -6.89 6.65 6.74
CA LEU A 72 -6.19 5.60 6.01
C LEU A 72 -6.22 4.27 6.78
N LEU A 73 -5.95 4.31 8.08
CA LEU A 73 -5.91 3.15 8.96
C LEU A 73 -7.30 2.52 9.13
N GLU A 74 -8.35 3.32 9.29
CA GLU A 74 -9.74 2.87 9.28
C GLU A 74 -10.12 2.23 7.94
N THR A 75 -9.67 2.82 6.83
CA THR A 75 -9.92 2.27 5.49
C THR A 75 -9.25 0.91 5.33
N LEU A 76 -8.00 0.76 5.74
CA LEU A 76 -7.27 -0.51 5.70
C LEU A 76 -7.90 -1.55 6.65
N LYS A 77 -8.37 -1.14 7.84
CA LYS A 77 -9.07 -2.03 8.79
C LYS A 77 -10.35 -2.64 8.22
N LYS A 78 -11.02 -1.98 7.26
CA LYS A 78 -12.21 -2.55 6.55
C LYS A 78 -11.90 -3.82 5.79
N THR A 79 -10.63 -4.10 5.50
CA THR A 79 -10.21 -5.39 4.90
C THR A 79 -10.27 -6.56 5.87
N GLY A 80 -10.51 -6.32 7.17
CA GLY A 80 -10.51 -7.35 8.21
C GLY A 80 -9.10 -7.85 8.56
N LYS A 81 -8.07 -7.07 8.24
CA LYS A 81 -6.66 -7.42 8.45
C LYS A 81 -6.08 -6.65 9.62
N THR A 82 -5.04 -7.22 10.21
CA THR A 82 -4.19 -6.49 11.15
C THR A 82 -3.42 -5.42 10.39
N VAL A 83 -3.61 -4.17 10.79
CA VAL A 83 -2.96 -3.00 10.19
C VAL A 83 -2.21 -2.26 11.30
N THR A 84 -0.96 -1.92 11.04
CA THR A 84 -0.12 -1.15 11.95
C THR A 84 0.50 0.01 11.18
N TYR A 85 0.41 1.22 11.73
CA TYR A 85 1.11 2.36 11.16
C TYR A 85 2.60 2.26 11.47
N VAL A 86 3.43 2.33 10.43
CA VAL A 86 4.89 2.27 10.57
C VAL A 86 5.46 3.67 10.74
N GLY A 87 5.01 4.62 9.92
CA GLY A 87 5.50 6.01 9.98
C GLY A 87 5.36 6.76 8.65
N PRO A 88 5.77 8.04 8.62
CA PRO A 88 5.89 8.80 7.38
C PRO A 88 7.08 8.29 6.54
N LYS A 89 7.02 8.46 5.22
CA LYS A 89 8.04 7.99 4.26
C LYS A 89 8.58 9.10 3.37
#